data_AF-A0A9P8V0V8-F1
#
_entry.id   AF-A0A9P8V0V8-F1
#
_cell.length_a   1.000
_cell.length_b   1.000
_cell.length_c   1.000
_cell.angle_alpha   90.00
_cell.angle_beta   90.00
_cell.angle_gamma   90.00
#
_symmetry.space_group_name_H-M   'P 1'
#
loop_
_entity.id
_entity.type
_entity.pdbx_description
1 polymer ?
#
loop_
_entity_poly.entity_id
_entity_poly.type
_entity_poly.pdbx_seq_one_letter_code
_entity_poly.pdbx_strand_id
1 'polypeptide(L)'
;MDSILIYSQTKWVFYYNYPNRSYETPDRAVYRDDQAIGFAALNYEDGIWLEEQDEAGHKIEFVFDHNPADALAIEDGTVKMNEFSSWGSTLDGRMKPEISAPGGRILSTYLTNSGSWAVFSGTSMATPYIAGVAALFFQSVGGRNRLCSNPADAAVRRIMASGKSVANWNGLDVAAGVAHQGAGLVDAFKVVAFDTSISPANIQLNDTMFFDAKHTINIKNNGNKTVKYTIGHEAGSTVMSRGNADAWISFDPPVSTDSGLASVKFSATEVEVPAGGRASFEVEFTEPTDVDPKILAMYGGAIHIVGDNGEAVKTTYMGIHGTLYDADIWETHRGVPVFFGQGGYGDAFEEGREFVLPALPDLYFNSLWSTREESFDLVEPDWQPSDWVYPPVPGKNKFIGHTVYYEPWVSSYFPFPIKNLARAVGTFWLAISDELAHGEKVSPGEYRILARALRTYGDYKKAEDWQFRLSNSFKAVAAEA
;
A
#
# COMPACT_ATOMS: atom_id res chain seq x y z
N MET A 1 10.10 -2.62 -20.95
CA MET A 1 10.09 -3.09 -22.36
C MET A 1 11.49 -3.00 -22.90
N ASP A 2 12.09 -4.13 -23.26
CA ASP A 2 13.44 -4.14 -23.83
C ASP A 2 13.39 -3.63 -25.28
N SER A 3 13.68 -2.34 -25.47
CA SER A 3 13.73 -1.69 -26.77
C SER A 3 14.85 -2.22 -27.67
N ILE A 4 15.75 -3.06 -27.12
CA ILE A 4 16.94 -3.61 -27.77
C ILE A 4 16.59 -4.77 -28.73
N LEU A 5 15.43 -5.41 -28.56
CA LEU A 5 15.02 -6.56 -29.39
C LEU A 5 14.26 -6.16 -30.65
N ILE A 6 13.96 -4.87 -30.82
CA ILE A 6 13.33 -4.31 -32.01
C ILE A 6 14.37 -4.39 -33.14
N TYR A 7 14.01 -4.99 -34.28
CA TYR A 7 14.88 -5.29 -35.45
C TYR A 7 15.82 -6.52 -35.34
N SER A 8 15.71 -7.35 -34.31
CA SER A 8 16.44 -8.62 -34.25
C SER A 8 15.74 -9.73 -35.05
N GLN A 9 16.47 -10.66 -35.65
CA GLN A 9 15.89 -11.90 -36.25
C GLN A 9 15.42 -12.91 -35.17
N THR A 10 15.36 -12.49 -33.91
CA THR A 10 15.05 -13.31 -32.76
C THR A 10 13.60 -13.75 -32.79
N LYS A 11 13.36 -15.06 -32.86
CA LYS A 11 12.00 -15.64 -32.85
C LYS A 11 11.46 -15.87 -31.44
N TRP A 12 12.32 -16.24 -30.50
CA TRP A 12 11.95 -16.60 -29.13
C TRP A 12 12.86 -15.88 -28.13
N VAL A 13 12.28 -15.45 -27.01
CA VAL A 13 13.03 -14.84 -25.90
C VAL A 13 12.74 -15.62 -24.62
N PHE A 14 13.79 -16.07 -23.95
CA PHE A 14 13.67 -16.72 -22.65
C PHE A 14 14.18 -15.78 -21.58
N TYR A 15 13.34 -15.48 -20.59
CA TYR A 15 13.71 -14.68 -19.43
C TYR A 15 13.92 -15.62 -18.24
N TYR A 16 15.01 -15.47 -17.51
CA TYR A 16 15.16 -16.09 -16.21
C TYR A 16 15.38 -14.99 -15.18
N ASN A 17 14.77 -15.14 -13.99
CA ASN A 17 14.79 -14.09 -12.96
C ASN A 17 16.02 -14.22 -12.05
N TYR A 18 16.31 -13.22 -11.24
CA TYR A 18 17.32 -13.27 -10.18
C TYR A 18 17.05 -14.38 -9.15
N PRO A 19 18.08 -14.87 -8.44
CA PRO A 19 17.89 -15.86 -7.39
C PRO A 19 16.89 -15.37 -6.34
N ASN A 20 16.01 -16.27 -5.88
CA ASN A 20 15.00 -16.04 -4.84
C ASN A 20 13.87 -15.05 -5.17
N ARG A 21 13.72 -14.59 -6.41
CA ARG A 21 12.58 -13.74 -6.83
C ARG A 21 11.38 -14.58 -7.28
N SER A 22 10.17 -14.04 -7.11
CA SER A 22 8.97 -14.63 -7.72
C SER A 22 9.07 -14.52 -9.25
N TYR A 23 8.50 -15.49 -9.97
CA TYR A 23 8.44 -15.39 -11.43
C TYR A 23 7.61 -14.20 -11.87
N GLU A 24 8.25 -13.28 -12.59
CA GLU A 24 7.55 -12.25 -13.34
C GLU A 24 7.63 -12.60 -14.82
N THR A 25 6.47 -12.85 -15.41
CA THR A 25 6.34 -12.84 -16.86
C THR A 25 6.20 -11.39 -17.29
N PRO A 26 7.16 -10.82 -18.05
CA PRO A 26 7.08 -9.43 -18.47
C PRO A 26 5.79 -9.20 -19.26
N ASP A 27 5.04 -8.16 -18.90
CA ASP A 27 3.86 -7.76 -19.66
C ASP A 27 4.33 -7.29 -21.04
N ARG A 28 3.97 -8.05 -22.07
CA ARG A 28 4.37 -7.77 -23.44
C ARG A 28 3.17 -7.90 -24.37
N ALA A 29 2.95 -6.83 -25.12
CA ALA A 29 2.10 -6.84 -26.28
C ALA A 29 2.97 -6.91 -27.55
N VAL A 30 2.54 -7.74 -28.50
CA VAL A 30 3.08 -7.78 -29.86
C VAL A 30 2.34 -6.72 -30.66
N TYR A 31 3.04 -5.68 -31.07
CA TYR A 31 2.50 -4.54 -31.81
C TYR A 31 2.85 -4.57 -33.30
N ARG A 32 3.84 -5.38 -33.70
CA ARG A 32 4.35 -5.47 -35.08
C ARG A 32 4.82 -6.88 -35.41
N ASP A 33 4.77 -7.23 -36.70
CA ASP A 33 5.13 -8.56 -37.22
C ASP A 33 6.63 -8.87 -37.14
N ASP A 34 7.49 -7.88 -36.91
CA ASP A 34 8.95 -8.00 -36.78
C ASP A 34 9.43 -8.23 -35.34
N GLN A 35 8.51 -8.38 -34.38
CA GLN A 35 8.85 -8.72 -33.00
C GLN A 35 8.92 -10.24 -32.80
N ALA A 36 9.76 -10.67 -31.84
CA ALA A 36 9.81 -12.07 -31.43
C ALA A 36 8.41 -12.65 -31.19
N ILE A 37 8.13 -13.78 -31.83
CA ILE A 37 6.81 -14.42 -31.92
C ILE A 37 6.41 -15.20 -30.65
N GLY A 38 7.37 -15.46 -29.76
CA GLY A 38 7.09 -16.12 -28.50
C GLY A 38 8.13 -15.84 -27.43
N PHE A 39 7.75 -16.12 -26.19
CA PHE A 39 8.63 -15.97 -25.03
C PHE A 39 8.26 -17.00 -23.96
N ALA A 40 9.21 -17.30 -23.09
CA ALA A 40 8.97 -18.11 -21.91
C ALA A 40 9.82 -17.59 -20.73
N ALA A 41 9.37 -17.90 -19.52
CA ALA A 41 10.16 -17.68 -18.32
C ALA A 41 10.76 -19.01 -17.83
N LEU A 42 12.01 -18.99 -17.37
CA LEU A 42 12.75 -20.14 -16.84
C LEU A 42 13.12 -19.89 -15.37
N ASN A 43 13.36 -20.94 -14.58
CA ASN A 43 13.92 -20.73 -13.23
C ASN A 43 15.34 -20.19 -13.37
N TYR A 44 15.83 -19.60 -12.30
CA TYR A 44 17.18 -19.05 -12.28
C TYR A 44 18.21 -20.15 -12.60
N GLU A 45 18.03 -21.35 -12.04
CA GLU A 45 18.93 -22.48 -12.18
C GLU A 45 19.05 -22.98 -13.63
N ASP A 46 17.93 -23.10 -14.35
CA ASP A 46 17.84 -23.48 -15.76
C ASP A 46 18.39 -22.36 -16.63
N GLY A 47 18.17 -21.09 -16.26
CA GLY A 47 18.76 -19.93 -16.91
C GLY A 47 20.29 -19.97 -16.86
N ILE A 48 20.86 -20.11 -15.66
CA ILE A 48 22.30 -20.27 -15.44
C ILE A 48 22.83 -21.51 -16.16
N TRP A 49 22.13 -22.64 -16.06
CA TRP A 49 22.53 -23.87 -16.74
C TRP A 49 22.60 -23.68 -18.27
N LEU A 50 21.64 -22.97 -18.87
CA LEU A 50 21.63 -22.67 -20.29
C LEU A 50 22.80 -21.76 -20.69
N GLU A 51 23.14 -20.76 -19.89
CA GLU A 51 24.32 -19.92 -20.12
C GLU A 51 25.60 -20.76 -20.09
N GLU A 52 25.76 -21.63 -19.11
CA GLU A 52 26.91 -22.55 -19.01
C GLU A 52 27.01 -23.48 -20.24
N GLN A 53 25.87 -23.96 -20.77
CA GLN A 53 25.87 -24.80 -21.96
C GLN A 53 26.27 -24.01 -23.22
N ASP A 54 25.81 -22.78 -23.37
CA ASP A 54 26.16 -21.90 -24.50
C ASP A 54 27.65 -21.53 -24.46
N GLU A 55 28.18 -21.16 -23.29
CA GLU A 55 29.60 -20.86 -23.09
C GLU A 55 30.50 -22.07 -23.38
N ALA A 56 30.02 -23.28 -23.09
CA ALA A 56 30.70 -24.53 -23.42
C ALA A 56 30.63 -24.89 -24.93
N GLY A 57 29.94 -24.08 -25.74
CA GLY A 57 29.77 -24.29 -27.18
C GLY A 57 28.83 -25.45 -27.53
N HIS A 58 27.95 -25.84 -26.61
CA HIS A 58 26.95 -26.85 -26.87
C HIS A 58 25.81 -26.28 -27.72
N LYS A 59 25.22 -27.13 -28.57
CA LYS A 59 24.02 -26.76 -29.32
C LYS A 59 22.79 -27.02 -28.47
N ILE A 60 22.07 -25.96 -28.11
CA ILE A 60 20.83 -26.02 -27.34
C ILE A 60 19.64 -26.08 -28.31
N GLU A 61 18.73 -27.04 -28.11
CA GLU A 61 17.52 -27.19 -28.90
C GLU A 61 16.29 -27.15 -27.98
N PHE A 62 15.39 -26.20 -28.22
CA PHE A 62 14.14 -26.05 -27.48
C PHE A 62 13.01 -26.79 -28.19
N VAL A 63 12.34 -27.70 -27.47
CA VAL A 63 11.13 -28.37 -27.92
C VAL A 63 9.97 -27.91 -27.06
N PHE A 64 8.98 -27.26 -27.68
CA PHE A 64 7.78 -26.80 -27.00
C PHE A 64 6.67 -27.84 -27.19
N ASP A 65 6.47 -28.69 -26.18
CA ASP A 65 5.33 -29.60 -26.15
C ASP A 65 4.13 -28.89 -25.51
N HIS A 66 3.03 -28.75 -26.26
CA HIS A 66 1.81 -28.15 -25.75
C HIS A 66 0.85 -29.25 -25.31
N ASN A 67 1.03 -29.71 -24.08
CA ASN A 67 0.04 -30.54 -23.41
C ASN A 67 -0.80 -29.67 -22.45
N PRO A 68 -2.07 -29.36 -22.77
CA PRO A 68 -2.93 -28.56 -21.89
C PRO A 68 -3.24 -29.22 -20.53
N ALA A 69 -2.93 -30.53 -20.37
CA ALA A 69 -2.99 -31.20 -19.08
C ALA A 69 -1.79 -30.88 -18.16
N ASP A 70 -0.68 -30.38 -18.72
CA ASP A 70 0.58 -30.10 -18.01
C ASP A 70 0.71 -28.62 -17.65
N ALA A 71 -0.38 -27.99 -17.19
CA ALA A 71 -0.31 -26.68 -16.54
C ALA A 71 0.43 -26.81 -15.19
N LEU A 72 1.73 -27.08 -15.26
CA LEU A 72 2.64 -27.19 -14.14
C LEU A 72 2.89 -25.78 -13.61
N ALA A 73 2.38 -25.52 -12.41
CA ALA A 73 2.96 -24.47 -11.59
C ALA A 73 4.37 -24.94 -11.23
N ILE A 74 5.38 -24.11 -11.52
CA ILE A 74 6.70 -24.32 -10.96
C ILE A 74 6.56 -24.07 -9.46
N GLU A 75 6.50 -25.16 -8.70
CA GLU A 75 6.29 -25.17 -7.26
C GLU A 75 7.64 -24.97 -6.57
N ASP A 76 7.98 -23.72 -6.27
CA ASP A 76 8.86 -23.44 -5.14
C ASP A 76 7.96 -23.64 -3.91
N GLY A 77 8.04 -24.81 -3.25
CA GLY A 77 7.02 -25.39 -2.34
C GLY A 77 6.60 -24.57 -1.11
N THR A 78 6.93 -23.27 -1.06
CA THR A 78 6.55 -22.32 -0.01
C THR A 78 5.48 -21.35 -0.53
N VAL A 79 4.32 -21.30 0.15
CA VAL A 79 3.32 -20.27 -0.10
C VAL A 79 3.81 -18.93 0.46
N LYS A 80 4.13 -17.99 -0.43
CA LYS A 80 4.62 -16.65 -0.10
C LYS A 80 3.71 -15.54 -0.63
N MET A 81 3.83 -14.35 -0.03
CA MET A 81 3.14 -13.17 -0.53
C MET A 81 3.65 -12.75 -1.92
N ASN A 82 2.75 -12.27 -2.79
CA ASN A 82 3.14 -11.68 -4.06
C ASN A 82 3.75 -10.29 -3.84
N GLU A 83 4.89 -10.01 -4.49
CA GLU A 83 5.61 -8.73 -4.39
C GLU A 83 4.73 -7.54 -4.81
N PHE A 84 3.97 -7.68 -5.91
CA PHE A 84 3.09 -6.63 -6.42
C PHE A 84 1.87 -6.30 -5.53
N SER A 85 1.57 -7.11 -4.51
CA SER A 85 0.38 -6.90 -3.68
C SER A 85 0.52 -5.63 -2.88
N SER A 86 -0.47 -4.73 -2.97
CA SER A 86 -0.45 -3.46 -2.22
C SER A 86 -0.38 -3.69 -0.71
N TRP A 87 0.36 -2.82 -0.04
CA TRP A 87 0.57 -2.84 1.41
C TRP A 87 -0.26 -1.74 2.06
N GLY A 88 -0.76 -1.99 3.26
CA GLY A 88 -1.30 -0.96 4.12
C GLY A 88 -0.22 -0.18 4.87
N SER A 89 -0.60 0.54 5.92
CA SER A 89 -1.98 0.81 6.37
C SER A 89 -2.77 1.72 5.40
N THR A 90 -4.03 2.02 5.72
CA THR A 90 -4.73 3.15 5.10
C THR A 90 -4.10 4.49 5.51
N LEU A 91 -4.59 5.58 4.90
CA LEU A 91 -4.12 6.96 5.14
C LEU A 91 -4.12 7.32 6.63
N ASP A 92 -5.15 6.86 7.33
CA ASP A 92 -5.46 7.07 8.74
C ASP A 92 -5.06 5.86 9.60
N GLY A 93 -4.01 5.13 9.22
CA GLY A 93 -3.40 4.09 10.06
C GLY A 93 -4.18 2.77 10.20
N ARG A 94 -5.39 2.65 9.63
CA ARG A 94 -6.19 1.41 9.76
C ARG A 94 -5.57 0.24 9.02
N MET A 95 -5.69 -0.94 9.61
CA MET A 95 -5.20 -2.20 9.06
C MET A 95 -5.84 -2.54 7.70
N LYS A 96 -5.00 -2.63 6.68
CA LYS A 96 -5.28 -3.19 5.36
C LYS A 96 -4.01 -3.88 4.82
N PRO A 97 -4.14 -4.87 3.91
CA PRO A 97 -5.37 -5.57 3.56
C PRO A 97 -5.93 -6.35 4.77
N GLU A 98 -7.18 -6.85 4.67
CA GLU A 98 -7.79 -7.62 5.76
C GLU A 98 -7.42 -9.12 5.69
N ILE A 99 -7.23 -9.67 4.49
CA ILE A 99 -7.01 -11.10 4.25
C ILE A 99 -6.28 -11.27 2.91
N SER A 100 -5.52 -12.35 2.78
CA SER A 100 -4.90 -12.80 1.52
C SER A 100 -5.62 -14.01 0.93
N ALA A 101 -5.56 -14.14 -0.39
CA ALA A 101 -6.05 -15.29 -1.15
C ALA A 101 -5.14 -15.55 -2.36
N PRO A 102 -5.24 -16.73 -3.01
CA PRO A 102 -4.49 -17.01 -4.22
C PRO A 102 -4.78 -15.96 -5.30
N GLY A 103 -3.73 -15.25 -5.71
CA GLY A 103 -3.82 -14.20 -6.73
C GLY A 103 -2.63 -14.15 -7.69
N GLY A 104 -1.61 -15.00 -7.50
CA GLY A 104 -0.50 -15.13 -8.43
C GLY A 104 -0.74 -16.31 -9.37
N ARG A 105 -0.53 -16.13 -10.67
CA ARG A 105 -0.59 -17.17 -11.70
C ARG A 105 -1.89 -17.99 -11.68
N ILE A 106 -3.03 -17.29 -11.63
CA ILE A 106 -4.35 -17.90 -11.59
C ILE A 106 -4.84 -18.19 -13.01
N LEU A 107 -5.05 -19.47 -13.32
CA LEU A 107 -5.74 -19.91 -14.54
C LEU A 107 -7.23 -19.63 -14.43
N SER A 108 -7.80 -18.88 -15.37
CA SER A 108 -9.23 -18.60 -15.42
C SER A 108 -9.73 -18.38 -16.84
N THR A 109 -11.05 -18.21 -16.98
CA THR A 109 -11.72 -17.98 -18.26
C THR A 109 -11.24 -16.66 -18.88
N TYR A 110 -10.95 -16.68 -20.18
CA TYR A 110 -10.51 -15.52 -20.94
C TYR A 110 -11.37 -15.30 -22.19
N LEU A 111 -11.68 -14.04 -22.47
CA LEU A 111 -12.63 -13.68 -23.51
C LEU A 111 -11.95 -13.73 -24.89
N THR A 112 -12.36 -14.69 -25.70
CA THR A 112 -12.06 -14.80 -27.12
C THR A 112 -13.33 -15.20 -27.88
N ASN A 113 -13.35 -15.06 -29.21
CA ASN A 113 -14.52 -15.44 -30.02
C ASN A 113 -14.93 -16.93 -29.86
N SER A 114 -13.99 -17.80 -29.47
CA SER A 114 -14.24 -19.24 -29.28
C SER A 114 -14.26 -19.66 -27.81
N GLY A 115 -14.11 -18.72 -26.87
CA GLY A 115 -13.77 -19.01 -25.48
C GLY A 115 -12.33 -19.48 -25.31
N SER A 116 -11.67 -19.09 -24.23
CA SER A 116 -10.31 -19.51 -23.92
C SER A 116 -10.05 -19.51 -22.42
N TRP A 117 -8.83 -19.89 -22.06
CA TRP A 117 -8.26 -19.76 -20.73
C TRP A 117 -7.01 -18.88 -20.79
N ALA A 118 -6.73 -18.16 -19.71
CA ALA A 118 -5.50 -17.41 -19.55
C ALA A 118 -5.04 -17.47 -18.09
N VAL A 119 -3.73 -17.30 -17.88
CA VAL A 119 -3.13 -17.22 -16.55
C VAL A 119 -2.78 -15.76 -16.29
N PHE A 120 -3.35 -15.19 -15.23
CA PHE A 120 -3.03 -13.82 -14.78
C PHE A 120 -2.67 -13.76 -13.31
N SER A 121 -1.96 -12.70 -12.95
CA SER A 121 -1.60 -12.38 -11.57
C SER A 121 -2.20 -11.03 -11.19
N GLY A 122 -2.70 -10.92 -9.96
CA GLY A 122 -3.23 -9.69 -9.41
C GLY A 122 -4.09 -9.90 -8.16
N THR A 123 -4.19 -8.87 -7.33
CA THR A 123 -5.21 -8.82 -6.28
C THR A 123 -6.63 -8.85 -6.87
N SER A 124 -6.78 -8.45 -8.13
CA SER A 124 -8.00 -8.66 -8.94
C SER A 124 -8.39 -10.13 -9.11
N MET A 125 -7.45 -11.08 -9.00
CA MET A 125 -7.72 -12.53 -9.03
C MET A 125 -7.97 -13.09 -7.62
N ALA A 126 -7.31 -12.54 -6.60
CA ALA A 126 -7.59 -12.88 -5.19
C ALA A 126 -8.99 -12.43 -4.73
N THR A 127 -9.47 -11.28 -5.24
CA THR A 127 -10.77 -10.70 -4.89
C THR A 127 -11.97 -11.64 -5.19
N PRO A 128 -12.14 -12.20 -6.40
CA PRO A 128 -13.23 -13.13 -6.69
C PRO A 128 -13.12 -14.43 -5.90
N TYR A 129 -11.91 -14.87 -5.51
CA TYR A 129 -11.73 -16.02 -4.63
C TYR A 129 -12.40 -15.77 -3.26
N ILE A 130 -12.08 -14.64 -2.62
CA ILE A 130 -12.71 -14.24 -1.34
C ILE A 130 -14.21 -14.05 -1.48
N ALA A 131 -14.68 -13.48 -2.60
CA ALA A 131 -16.11 -13.35 -2.87
C ALA A 131 -16.82 -14.73 -2.90
N GLY A 132 -16.19 -15.74 -3.50
CA GLY A 132 -16.66 -17.13 -3.48
C GLY A 132 -16.70 -17.73 -2.07
N VAL A 133 -15.66 -17.52 -1.27
CA VAL A 133 -15.62 -17.97 0.14
C VAL A 133 -16.74 -17.32 0.97
N ALA A 134 -16.98 -16.02 0.78
CA ALA A 134 -18.09 -15.32 1.43
C ALA A 134 -19.46 -15.89 1.01
N ALA A 135 -19.64 -16.23 -0.28
CA ALA A 135 -20.86 -16.86 -0.77
C ALA A 135 -21.10 -18.24 -0.12
N LEU A 136 -20.06 -19.06 0.00
CA LEU A 136 -20.12 -20.35 0.70
C LEU A 136 -20.49 -20.19 2.19
N PHE A 137 -19.89 -19.20 2.87
CA PHE A 137 -20.26 -18.86 4.24
C PHE A 137 -21.74 -18.48 4.37
N PHE A 138 -22.24 -17.62 3.48
CA PHE A 138 -23.65 -17.25 3.49
C PHE A 138 -24.56 -18.44 3.20
N GLN A 139 -24.15 -19.36 2.33
CA GLN A 139 -24.91 -20.58 2.07
C GLN A 139 -24.95 -21.50 3.31
N SER A 140 -23.83 -21.69 4.00
CA SER A 140 -23.73 -22.62 5.13
C SER A 140 -24.62 -22.22 6.31
N VAL A 141 -24.86 -20.92 6.49
CA VAL A 141 -25.74 -20.36 7.53
C VAL A 141 -27.20 -20.17 7.07
N GLY A 142 -27.57 -20.73 5.91
CA GLY A 142 -28.93 -20.71 5.39
C GLY A 142 -29.35 -19.39 4.73
N GLY A 143 -28.38 -18.58 4.31
CA GLY A 143 -28.56 -17.34 3.56
C GLY A 143 -28.14 -16.08 4.33
N ARG A 144 -27.71 -15.06 3.57
CA ARG A 144 -27.19 -13.77 4.08
C ARG A 144 -28.11 -13.10 5.12
N ASN A 145 -29.42 -13.20 4.94
CA ASN A 145 -30.41 -12.54 5.81
C ASN A 145 -30.63 -13.25 7.17
N ARG A 146 -30.03 -14.43 7.38
CA ARG A 146 -30.18 -15.20 8.63
C ARG A 146 -29.09 -14.93 9.67
N LEU A 147 -28.02 -14.22 9.30
CA LEU A 147 -26.87 -13.97 10.17
C LEU A 147 -27.14 -12.88 11.22
N CYS A 148 -27.28 -11.65 10.76
CA CYS A 148 -27.42 -10.45 11.59
C CYS A 148 -27.84 -9.25 10.72
N SER A 149 -27.96 -8.06 11.34
CA SER A 149 -28.26 -6.82 10.64
C SER A 149 -27.16 -6.39 9.64
N ASN A 150 -25.90 -6.75 9.89
CA ASN A 150 -24.77 -6.49 8.98
C ASN A 150 -24.01 -7.78 8.62
N PRO A 151 -24.57 -8.60 7.71
CA PRO A 151 -23.99 -9.89 7.36
C PRO A 151 -22.65 -9.78 6.61
N ALA A 152 -22.37 -8.63 5.97
CA ALA A 152 -21.08 -8.42 5.30
C ALA A 152 -19.94 -8.32 6.32
N ASP A 153 -20.14 -7.55 7.38
CA ASP A 153 -19.17 -7.43 8.47
C ASP A 153 -18.98 -8.75 9.23
N ALA A 154 -20.06 -9.52 9.43
CA ALA A 154 -19.96 -10.89 9.96
C ALA A 154 -19.09 -11.81 9.07
N ALA A 155 -19.24 -11.73 7.75
CA ALA A 155 -18.42 -12.49 6.81
C ALA A 155 -16.95 -12.05 6.83
N VAL A 156 -16.68 -10.73 6.86
CA VAL A 156 -15.30 -10.21 6.98
C VAL A 156 -14.63 -10.75 8.23
N ARG A 157 -15.25 -10.60 9.41
CA ARG A 157 -14.70 -11.10 10.68
C ARG A 157 -14.45 -12.60 10.65
N ARG A 158 -15.40 -13.37 10.09
CA ARG A 158 -15.28 -14.83 9.97
C ARG A 158 -14.13 -15.24 9.04
N ILE A 159 -13.98 -14.56 7.91
CA ILE A 159 -12.92 -14.80 6.93
C ILE A 159 -11.56 -14.44 7.53
N MET A 160 -11.44 -13.28 8.16
CA MET A 160 -10.20 -12.87 8.83
C MET A 160 -9.75 -13.87 9.89
N ALA A 161 -10.68 -14.34 10.73
CA ALA A 161 -10.38 -15.31 11.78
C ALA A 161 -9.88 -16.68 11.26
N SER A 162 -10.05 -16.98 9.96
CA SER A 162 -9.59 -18.21 9.33
C SER A 162 -8.14 -18.17 8.85
N GLY A 163 -7.57 -16.97 8.70
CA GLY A 163 -6.34 -16.77 7.95
C GLY A 163 -5.14 -17.52 8.50
N LYS A 164 -4.27 -18.00 7.61
CA LYS A 164 -3.00 -18.66 7.93
C LYS A 164 -1.85 -17.73 7.57
N SER A 165 -0.88 -17.62 8.46
CA SER A 165 0.29 -16.77 8.21
C SER A 165 1.05 -17.24 6.98
N VAL A 166 1.49 -16.31 6.14
CA VAL A 166 2.13 -16.54 4.85
C VAL A 166 3.60 -16.12 4.93
N ALA A 167 4.48 -16.83 4.22
CA ALA A 167 5.89 -16.46 4.17
C ALA A 167 6.10 -15.09 3.50
N ASN A 168 7.15 -14.38 3.91
CA ASN A 168 7.55 -13.14 3.27
C ASN A 168 7.92 -13.36 1.80
N TRP A 169 7.65 -12.35 0.97
CA TRP A 169 7.98 -12.37 -0.47
C TRP A 169 9.50 -12.39 -0.72
N ASN A 170 10.30 -11.85 0.22
CA ASN A 170 11.76 -11.70 0.14
C ASN A 170 12.56 -12.83 0.82
N GLY A 171 11.88 -13.88 1.30
CA GLY A 171 12.54 -15.03 1.94
C GLY A 171 12.99 -14.83 3.39
N LEU A 172 12.55 -13.77 4.08
CA LEU A 172 12.75 -13.63 5.52
C LEU A 172 12.10 -14.79 6.28
N ASP A 173 12.83 -15.37 7.25
CA ASP A 173 12.39 -16.49 8.11
C ASP A 173 11.48 -16.00 9.26
N VAL A 174 10.47 -15.22 8.89
CA VAL A 174 9.38 -14.75 9.74
C VAL A 174 8.14 -14.61 8.84
N ALA A 175 6.94 -14.72 9.42
CA ALA A 175 5.72 -14.49 8.66
C ALA A 175 5.67 -13.07 8.07
N ALA A 176 4.99 -12.89 6.94
CA ALA A 176 4.81 -11.58 6.32
C ALA A 176 4.18 -10.57 7.28
N GLY A 177 4.52 -9.29 7.16
CA GLY A 177 3.93 -8.26 8.00
C GLY A 177 2.42 -8.17 7.78
N VAL A 178 1.67 -7.81 8.83
CA VAL A 178 0.20 -7.66 8.74
C VAL A 178 -0.18 -6.59 7.71
N ALA A 179 0.65 -5.56 7.53
CA ALA A 179 0.45 -4.56 6.47
C ALA A 179 0.55 -5.15 5.04
N HIS A 180 1.12 -6.34 4.85
CA HIS A 180 1.18 -7.04 3.55
C HIS A 180 0.15 -8.15 3.45
N GLN A 181 0.11 -9.06 4.44
CA GLN A 181 -0.74 -10.26 4.37
C GLN A 181 -2.13 -10.10 5.02
N GLY A 182 -2.38 -9.02 5.75
CA GLY A 182 -3.57 -8.89 6.59
C GLY A 182 -3.64 -10.01 7.63
N ALA A 183 -4.80 -10.67 7.75
CA ALA A 183 -4.94 -11.87 8.55
C ALA A 183 -4.31 -13.13 7.90
N GLY A 184 -3.66 -13.02 6.75
CA GLY A 184 -2.99 -14.13 6.07
C GLY A 184 -3.89 -14.86 5.06
N LEU A 185 -3.44 -16.01 4.57
CA LEU A 185 -4.14 -16.80 3.56
C LEU A 185 -5.44 -17.37 4.11
N VAL A 186 -6.57 -17.02 3.48
CA VAL A 186 -7.89 -17.52 3.83
C VAL A 186 -7.94 -19.05 3.87
N ASP A 187 -8.70 -19.60 4.83
CA ASP A 187 -9.05 -21.02 4.86
C ASP A 187 -10.57 -21.18 4.76
N ALA A 188 -11.04 -21.48 3.55
CA ALA A 188 -12.47 -21.60 3.25
C ALA A 188 -13.16 -22.71 4.07
N PHE A 189 -12.44 -23.78 4.41
CA PHE A 189 -13.00 -24.85 5.24
C PHE A 189 -13.27 -24.34 6.65
N LYS A 190 -12.30 -23.65 7.28
CA LYS A 190 -12.49 -23.04 8.60
C LYS A 190 -13.68 -22.07 8.59
N VAL A 191 -13.79 -21.24 7.55
CA VAL A 191 -14.89 -20.27 7.41
C VAL A 191 -16.27 -20.95 7.47
N VAL A 192 -16.42 -22.09 6.80
CA VAL A 192 -17.70 -22.79 6.65
C VAL A 192 -17.99 -23.77 7.79
N ALA A 193 -16.97 -24.48 8.27
CA ALA A 193 -17.14 -25.69 9.08
C ALA A 193 -16.90 -25.50 10.58
N PHE A 194 -16.16 -24.47 11.01
CA PHE A 194 -15.82 -24.36 12.44
C PHE A 194 -16.99 -23.86 13.30
N ASP A 195 -17.16 -24.47 14.47
CA ASP A 195 -18.12 -24.01 15.46
C ASP A 195 -17.56 -22.89 16.35
N THR A 196 -16.25 -22.76 16.46
CA THR A 196 -15.59 -21.68 17.21
C THR A 196 -15.72 -20.35 16.46
N SER A 197 -16.10 -19.30 17.19
CA SER A 197 -16.11 -17.92 16.70
C SER A 197 -15.45 -17.00 17.72
N ILE A 198 -14.80 -15.95 17.24
CA ILE A 198 -14.08 -14.99 18.08
C ILE A 198 -14.50 -13.56 17.77
N SER A 199 -14.35 -12.68 18.76
CA SER A 199 -14.48 -11.24 18.56
C SER A 199 -13.59 -10.44 19.52
N PRO A 200 -12.89 -9.41 19.04
CA PRO A 200 -12.84 -8.96 17.65
C PRO A 200 -12.02 -9.93 16.76
N ALA A 201 -12.20 -9.87 15.44
CA ALA A 201 -11.34 -10.61 14.50
C ALA A 201 -10.03 -9.87 14.20
N ASN A 202 -10.03 -8.55 14.43
CA ASN A 202 -8.85 -7.71 14.35
C ASN A 202 -8.79 -6.66 15.47
N ILE A 203 -7.58 -6.28 15.86
CA ILE A 203 -7.30 -5.25 16.84
C ILE A 203 -6.45 -4.16 16.16
N GLN A 204 -6.89 -2.91 16.29
CA GLN A 204 -6.12 -1.75 15.84
C GLN A 204 -5.45 -1.14 17.07
N LEU A 205 -4.12 -1.17 17.12
CA LEU A 205 -3.35 -0.61 18.23
C LEU A 205 -3.10 0.90 18.08
N ASN A 206 -3.47 1.47 16.94
CA ASN A 206 -3.20 2.85 16.51
C ASN A 206 -1.69 3.14 16.43
N ASP A 207 -1.34 4.42 16.38
CA ASP A 207 0.02 4.92 16.42
C ASP A 207 0.45 5.22 17.88
N THR A 208 1.71 5.57 18.12
CA THR A 208 2.24 5.81 19.47
C THR A 208 1.47 6.90 20.24
N MET A 209 0.94 7.91 19.54
CA MET A 209 0.18 8.99 20.18
C MET A 209 -1.15 8.51 20.78
N PHE A 210 -1.80 7.54 20.11
CA PHE A 210 -3.11 7.00 20.49
C PHE A 210 -3.04 5.50 20.81
N PHE A 211 -1.89 5.02 21.28
CA PHE A 211 -1.63 3.61 21.48
C PHE A 211 -2.66 2.96 22.39
N ASP A 212 -3.38 1.96 21.87
CA ASP A 212 -4.40 1.22 22.61
C ASP A 212 -3.87 -0.17 22.99
N ALA A 213 -3.29 -0.26 24.18
CA ALA A 213 -2.52 -1.42 24.60
C ALA A 213 -3.38 -2.61 25.05
N LYS A 214 -4.61 -2.41 25.54
CA LYS A 214 -5.37 -3.45 26.26
C LYS A 214 -6.67 -3.79 25.56
N HIS A 215 -6.84 -5.07 25.22
CA HIS A 215 -8.02 -5.56 24.52
C HIS A 215 -8.57 -6.84 25.16
N THR A 216 -9.86 -7.06 25.01
CA THR A 216 -10.52 -8.31 25.41
C THR A 216 -10.89 -9.13 24.18
N ILE A 217 -10.43 -10.38 24.11
CA ILE A 217 -10.81 -11.33 23.07
C ILE A 217 -11.88 -12.26 23.65
N ASN A 218 -13.01 -12.34 22.97
CA ASN A 218 -14.13 -13.20 23.32
C ASN A 218 -14.13 -14.44 22.44
N ILE A 219 -14.29 -15.62 23.05
CA ILE A 219 -14.44 -16.90 22.38
C ILE A 219 -15.88 -17.36 22.58
N LYS A 220 -16.52 -17.81 21.51
CA LYS A 220 -17.83 -18.48 21.55
C LYS A 220 -17.71 -19.84 20.88
N ASN A 221 -18.07 -20.88 21.63
CA ASN A 221 -18.17 -22.25 21.16
C ASN A 221 -19.62 -22.51 20.73
N ASN A 222 -19.88 -22.60 19.42
CA ASN A 222 -21.22 -22.92 18.91
C ASN A 222 -21.48 -24.44 18.83
N GLY A 223 -20.49 -25.25 19.21
CA GLY A 223 -20.56 -26.71 19.17
C GLY A 223 -21.34 -27.29 20.35
N ASN A 224 -21.49 -28.61 20.31
CA ASN A 224 -22.28 -29.37 21.29
C ASN A 224 -21.44 -30.02 22.40
N LYS A 225 -20.13 -29.76 22.44
CA LYS A 225 -19.20 -30.24 23.47
C LYS A 225 -18.39 -29.07 24.01
N THR A 226 -17.95 -29.19 25.26
CA THR A 226 -16.95 -28.28 25.82
C THR A 226 -15.63 -28.39 25.04
N VAL A 227 -14.97 -27.26 24.84
CA VAL A 227 -13.67 -27.17 24.14
C VAL A 227 -12.68 -26.45 25.04
N LYS A 228 -11.47 -27.00 25.16
CA LYS A 228 -10.35 -26.33 25.83
C LYS A 228 -9.49 -25.64 24.76
N TYR A 229 -9.35 -24.33 24.88
CA TYR A 229 -8.54 -23.52 23.97
C TYR A 229 -7.19 -23.17 24.58
N THR A 230 -6.12 -23.37 23.82
CA THR A 230 -4.77 -22.86 24.09
C THR A 230 -4.56 -21.57 23.32
N ILE A 231 -3.97 -20.58 23.98
CA ILE A 231 -3.73 -19.24 23.45
C ILE A 231 -2.24 -19.08 23.17
N GLY A 232 -1.92 -18.65 21.94
CA GLY A 232 -0.56 -18.43 21.48
C GLY A 232 -0.41 -17.09 20.77
N HIS A 233 0.85 -16.67 20.61
CA HIS A 233 1.23 -15.44 19.93
C HIS A 233 2.17 -15.76 18.77
N GLU A 234 1.93 -15.15 17.62
CA GLU A 234 2.83 -15.13 16.47
C GLU A 234 3.01 -13.68 16.02
N ALA A 235 4.24 -13.18 16.01
CA ALA A 235 4.57 -11.90 15.40
C ALA A 235 4.79 -12.07 13.89
N GLY A 236 4.30 -11.12 13.09
CA GLY A 236 4.72 -10.97 11.69
C GLY A 236 5.90 -10.00 11.60
N SER A 237 6.57 -9.98 10.45
CA SER A 237 7.64 -9.00 10.18
C SER A 237 7.14 -7.57 10.34
N THR A 238 8.05 -6.71 10.77
CA THR A 238 7.81 -5.27 10.88
C THR A 238 8.04 -4.62 9.54
N VAL A 239 7.14 -3.72 9.16
CA VAL A 239 7.15 -3.05 7.86
C VAL A 239 7.62 -1.61 8.03
N MET A 240 8.76 -1.26 7.43
CA MET A 240 9.26 0.11 7.41
C MET A 240 8.47 0.93 6.40
N SER A 241 7.76 1.96 6.87
CA SER A 241 6.89 2.76 6.00
C SER A 241 7.55 4.06 5.49
N ARG A 242 8.71 4.42 6.08
CA ARG A 242 9.59 5.52 5.65
C ARG A 242 11.06 5.11 5.74
N GLY A 243 11.92 5.76 4.96
CA GLY A 243 13.37 5.63 5.11
C GLY A 243 13.89 6.33 6.36
N ASN A 244 15.14 6.06 6.73
CA ASN A 244 15.82 6.82 7.79
C ASN A 244 15.93 8.31 7.41
N ALA A 245 15.77 9.21 8.39
CA ALA A 245 15.92 10.67 8.25
C ALA A 245 14.91 11.37 7.32
N ASP A 246 13.64 10.95 7.33
CA ASP A 246 12.56 11.48 6.46
C ASP A 246 12.86 11.36 4.96
N ALA A 247 13.84 10.54 4.58
CA ALA A 247 14.21 10.32 3.19
C ALA A 247 13.15 9.49 2.45
N TRP A 248 13.09 9.70 1.12
CA TRP A 248 12.27 9.00 0.12
C TRP A 248 11.63 7.69 0.61
N ILE A 249 10.32 7.55 0.34
CA ILE A 249 9.67 6.24 0.32
C ILE A 249 10.42 5.41 -0.73
N SER A 250 11.22 4.43 -0.30
CA SER A 250 11.98 3.58 -1.21
C SER A 250 11.04 2.87 -2.18
N PHE A 251 11.45 2.81 -3.45
CA PHE A 251 10.91 1.82 -4.38
C PHE A 251 11.17 0.41 -3.83
N ASP A 252 10.19 -0.47 -4.08
CA ASP A 252 10.21 -1.94 -3.93
C ASP A 252 10.54 -2.56 -2.58
N PRO A 253 9.64 -3.46 -2.15
CA PRO A 253 8.52 -3.16 -1.28
C PRO A 253 9.02 -2.82 0.13
N PRO A 254 8.16 -2.26 1.00
CA PRO A 254 8.54 -1.86 2.35
C PRO A 254 9.48 -2.87 2.99
N VAL A 255 10.67 -2.42 3.40
CA VAL A 255 11.68 -3.29 3.99
C VAL A 255 11.03 -3.96 5.19
N SER A 256 10.82 -5.27 5.05
CA SER A 256 10.35 -6.10 6.14
C SER A 256 11.57 -6.48 6.98
N THR A 257 11.42 -6.49 8.30
CA THR A 257 12.49 -6.93 9.20
C THR A 257 11.97 -7.87 10.25
N ASP A 258 12.89 -8.64 10.82
CA ASP A 258 12.71 -9.47 12.02
C ASP A 258 12.97 -8.69 13.32
N SER A 259 13.27 -7.39 13.21
CA SER A 259 13.35 -6.44 14.33
C SER A 259 12.01 -5.74 14.52
N GLY A 260 11.80 -5.10 15.67
CA GLY A 260 10.55 -4.37 15.92
C GLY A 260 9.33 -5.27 16.12
N LEU A 261 9.54 -6.56 16.41
CA LEU A 261 8.44 -7.52 16.55
C LEU A 261 7.60 -7.19 17.79
N ALA A 262 6.30 -7.33 17.65
CA ALA A 262 5.35 -7.08 18.72
C ALA A 262 5.56 -8.02 19.92
N SER A 263 5.26 -7.53 21.12
CA SER A 263 5.19 -8.35 22.33
C SER A 263 3.80 -8.28 22.97
N VAL A 264 3.31 -9.42 23.47
CA VAL A 264 1.96 -9.54 24.02
C VAL A 264 1.99 -10.32 25.34
N LYS A 265 1.26 -9.82 26.34
CA LYS A 265 0.95 -10.54 27.58
C LYS A 265 -0.50 -11.00 27.57
N PHE A 266 -0.74 -12.16 28.17
CA PHE A 266 -2.05 -12.78 28.28
C PHE A 266 -2.51 -12.84 29.73
N SER A 267 -3.78 -12.55 30.00
CA SER A 267 -4.38 -12.83 31.31
C SER A 267 -4.55 -14.33 31.57
N ALA A 268 -4.60 -15.14 30.50
CA ALA A 268 -4.69 -16.59 30.54
C ALA A 268 -4.07 -17.19 29.28
N THR A 269 -3.37 -18.31 29.39
CA THR A 269 -2.84 -19.07 28.25
C THR A 269 -3.74 -20.23 27.84
N GLU A 270 -4.76 -20.54 28.65
CA GLU A 270 -5.76 -21.55 28.37
C GLU A 270 -7.14 -21.09 28.85
N VAL A 271 -8.19 -21.42 28.11
CA VAL A 271 -9.58 -21.10 28.45
C VAL A 271 -10.48 -22.28 28.07
N GLU A 272 -11.32 -22.73 28.99
CA GLU A 272 -12.32 -23.77 28.73
C GLU A 272 -13.69 -23.13 28.46
N VAL A 273 -14.33 -23.52 27.36
CA VAL A 273 -15.63 -22.96 26.95
C VAL A 273 -16.65 -24.08 26.80
N PRO A 274 -17.70 -24.11 27.65
CA PRO A 274 -18.78 -25.09 27.55
C PRO A 274 -19.46 -25.08 26.18
N ALA A 275 -20.14 -26.16 25.84
CA ALA A 275 -21.00 -26.24 24.66
C ALA A 275 -22.01 -25.07 24.61
N GLY A 276 -22.10 -24.38 23.48
CA GLY A 276 -22.93 -23.16 23.33
C GLY A 276 -22.46 -21.95 24.16
N GLY A 277 -21.37 -22.10 24.91
CA GLY A 277 -20.88 -21.15 25.90
C GLY A 277 -20.00 -20.05 25.31
N ARG A 278 -19.57 -19.15 26.20
CA ARG A 278 -18.65 -18.05 25.91
C ARG A 278 -17.63 -17.92 27.04
N ALA A 279 -16.44 -17.47 26.69
CA ALA A 279 -15.43 -17.02 27.63
C ALA A 279 -14.61 -15.89 27.00
N SER A 280 -13.77 -15.25 27.80
CA SER A 280 -12.90 -14.17 27.33
C SER A 280 -11.58 -14.18 28.08
N PHE A 281 -10.57 -13.58 27.47
CA PHE A 281 -9.28 -13.29 28.09
C PHE A 281 -8.79 -11.92 27.63
N GLU A 282 -7.91 -11.30 28.40
CA GLU A 282 -7.30 -10.02 28.08
C GLU A 282 -5.93 -10.22 27.45
N VAL A 283 -5.62 -9.33 26.51
CA VAL A 283 -4.30 -9.16 25.89
C VAL A 283 -3.78 -7.76 26.19
N GLU A 284 -2.50 -7.65 26.53
CA GLU A 284 -1.81 -6.38 26.71
C GLU A 284 -0.59 -6.33 25.78
N PHE A 285 -0.60 -5.40 24.84
CA PHE A 285 0.45 -5.18 23.85
C PHE A 285 1.52 -4.23 24.41
N THR A 286 2.77 -4.46 24.02
CA THR A 286 3.87 -3.52 24.23
C THR A 286 4.38 -3.06 22.88
N GLU A 287 4.56 -1.76 22.70
CA GLU A 287 5.18 -1.21 21.50
C GLU A 287 6.63 -1.71 21.35
N PRO A 288 7.10 -1.95 20.12
CA PRO A 288 8.51 -2.26 19.87
C PRO A 288 9.42 -1.09 20.30
N THR A 289 10.61 -1.41 20.81
CA THR A 289 11.57 -0.41 21.32
C THR A 289 12.92 -0.42 20.58
N ASP A 290 13.11 -1.38 19.70
CA ASP A 290 14.34 -1.66 18.95
C ASP A 290 14.32 -1.10 17.52
N VAL A 291 13.30 -0.30 17.19
CA VAL A 291 13.14 0.39 15.89
C VAL A 291 12.91 1.88 16.11
N ASP A 292 13.38 2.72 15.18
CA ASP A 292 13.23 4.18 15.28
C ASP A 292 11.76 4.60 15.07
N PRO A 293 11.11 5.37 15.95
CA PRO A 293 9.75 5.85 15.73
C PRO A 293 9.61 6.74 14.47
N LYS A 294 10.68 7.34 13.96
CA LYS A 294 10.65 8.19 12.74
C LYS A 294 10.38 7.40 11.46
N ILE A 295 10.70 6.11 11.44
CA ILE A 295 10.43 5.26 10.26
C ILE A 295 8.95 4.80 10.20
N LEU A 296 8.12 5.20 11.18
CA LEU A 296 6.71 4.83 11.29
C LEU A 296 6.50 3.33 11.09
N ALA A 297 7.22 2.53 11.87
CA ALA A 297 7.30 1.08 11.70
C ALA A 297 5.93 0.44 11.96
N MET A 298 5.36 -0.24 10.97
CA MET A 298 4.09 -0.95 11.12
C MET A 298 4.38 -2.36 11.63
N TYR A 299 4.05 -2.62 12.90
CA TYR A 299 4.24 -3.91 13.54
C TYR A 299 2.90 -4.62 13.71
N GLY A 300 2.92 -5.95 13.79
CA GLY A 300 1.68 -6.72 13.88
C GLY A 300 1.90 -8.21 14.07
N GLY A 301 0.80 -8.94 14.12
CA GLY A 301 0.83 -10.39 14.24
C GLY A 301 -0.55 -10.97 14.50
N ALA A 302 -0.57 -12.14 15.12
CA ALA A 302 -1.79 -12.86 15.44
C ALA A 302 -1.78 -13.45 16.85
N ILE A 303 -2.96 -13.43 17.48
CA ILE A 303 -3.28 -14.20 18.68
C ILE A 303 -4.01 -15.47 18.23
N HIS A 304 -3.33 -16.61 18.30
CA HIS A 304 -3.87 -17.91 17.92
C HIS A 304 -4.69 -18.51 19.06
N ILE A 305 -5.87 -19.03 18.74
CA ILE A 305 -6.79 -19.69 19.67
C ILE A 305 -7.06 -21.09 19.10
N VAL A 306 -6.42 -22.09 19.71
CA VAL A 306 -6.40 -23.48 19.22
C VAL A 306 -7.17 -24.36 20.18
N GLY A 307 -8.28 -24.94 19.73
CA GLY A 307 -9.09 -25.87 20.49
C GLY A 307 -8.57 -27.31 20.40
N ASP A 308 -8.78 -28.07 21.47
CA ASP A 308 -8.55 -29.52 21.50
C ASP A 308 -9.49 -30.33 20.59
N ASN A 309 -10.52 -29.68 20.03
CA ASN A 309 -11.37 -30.20 18.96
C ASN A 309 -10.74 -30.10 17.55
N GLY A 310 -9.50 -29.60 17.44
CA GLY A 310 -8.79 -29.42 16.17
C GLY A 310 -9.10 -28.12 15.44
N GLU A 311 -9.95 -27.26 16.00
CA GLU A 311 -10.23 -25.95 15.43
C GLU A 311 -9.17 -24.93 15.84
N ALA A 312 -8.74 -24.09 14.91
CA ALA A 312 -7.80 -23.00 15.15
C ALA A 312 -8.22 -21.72 14.44
N VAL A 313 -8.54 -20.68 15.20
CA VAL A 313 -8.90 -19.34 14.73
C VAL A 313 -7.94 -18.31 15.31
N LYS A 314 -7.89 -17.10 14.77
CA LYS A 314 -6.99 -16.06 15.28
C LYS A 314 -7.54 -14.66 15.23
N THR A 315 -7.10 -13.82 16.18
CA THR A 315 -7.30 -12.37 16.15
C THR A 315 -6.03 -11.72 15.63
N THR A 316 -6.12 -10.98 14.52
CA THR A 316 -4.97 -10.26 13.94
C THR A 316 -4.84 -8.87 14.57
N TYR A 317 -3.63 -8.37 14.77
CA TYR A 317 -3.43 -7.01 15.29
C TYR A 317 -2.36 -6.26 14.51
N MET A 318 -2.47 -4.93 14.50
CA MET A 318 -1.49 -4.03 13.87
C MET A 318 -1.40 -2.72 14.64
N GLY A 319 -0.19 -2.19 14.77
CA GLY A 319 0.10 -0.85 15.28
C GLY A 319 1.17 -0.15 14.45
N ILE A 320 1.38 1.14 14.71
CA ILE A 320 2.41 1.96 14.07
C ILE A 320 3.28 2.56 15.17
N HIS A 321 4.55 2.18 15.20
CA HIS A 321 5.51 2.80 16.11
C HIS A 321 5.97 4.14 15.54
N GLY A 322 5.65 5.23 16.23
CA GLY A 322 5.75 6.61 15.77
C GLY A 322 4.41 7.34 15.78
N THR A 323 4.42 8.65 15.52
CA THR A 323 3.21 9.50 15.55
C THR A 323 2.89 9.98 14.14
N LEU A 324 1.70 9.66 13.64
CA LEU A 324 1.26 10.07 12.29
C LEU A 324 0.92 11.56 12.23
N TYR A 325 0.48 12.14 13.35
CA TYR A 325 0.10 13.54 13.43
C TYR A 325 1.33 14.46 13.37
N ASP A 326 2.40 14.12 14.11
CA ASP A 326 3.62 14.94 14.15
C ASP A 326 4.49 14.73 12.91
N ALA A 327 4.36 13.58 12.25
CA ALA A 327 5.13 13.26 11.06
C ALA A 327 4.87 14.24 9.92
N ASP A 328 5.95 14.67 9.26
CA ASP A 328 5.83 15.55 8.11
C ASP A 328 5.16 14.83 6.93
N ILE A 329 4.34 15.58 6.18
CA ILE A 329 3.71 15.13 4.93
C ILE A 329 4.71 15.19 3.77
N TRP A 330 5.62 16.16 3.77
CA TRP A 330 6.68 16.30 2.76
C TRP A 330 8.08 16.01 3.30
N GLU A 331 9.03 15.76 2.39
CA GLU A 331 10.45 15.56 2.69
C GLU A 331 11.17 16.85 3.15
N THR A 332 10.78 17.38 4.30
CA THR A 332 11.28 18.68 4.78
C THR A 332 12.78 18.69 5.06
N HIS A 333 13.37 17.54 5.43
CA HIS A 333 14.80 17.41 5.69
C HIS A 333 15.67 17.78 4.48
N ARG A 334 15.18 17.60 3.25
CA ARG A 334 15.87 17.99 2.01
C ARG A 334 15.42 19.35 1.47
N GLY A 335 14.71 20.14 2.27
CA GLY A 335 14.22 21.47 1.90
C GLY A 335 12.95 21.46 1.03
N VAL A 336 12.25 20.32 0.94
CA VAL A 336 11.08 20.13 0.10
C VAL A 336 9.78 20.52 0.85
N PRO A 337 8.74 21.08 0.18
CA PRO A 337 8.65 21.49 -1.21
C PRO A 337 9.64 22.60 -1.58
N VAL A 338 10.26 22.47 -2.76
CA VAL A 338 11.19 23.46 -3.34
C VAL A 338 10.51 24.15 -4.52
N PHE A 339 10.76 25.45 -4.68
CA PHE A 339 10.26 26.25 -5.79
C PHE A 339 11.42 26.70 -6.66
N PHE A 340 11.47 26.23 -7.89
CA PHE A 340 12.55 26.50 -8.82
C PHE A 340 12.23 27.67 -9.74
N GLY A 341 13.28 28.30 -10.25
CA GLY A 341 13.15 29.14 -11.42
C GLY A 341 12.99 28.34 -12.71
N GLN A 342 12.63 29.02 -13.80
CA GLN A 342 12.62 28.39 -15.13
C GLN A 342 14.03 27.93 -15.52
N GLY A 343 14.16 26.65 -15.93
CA GLY A 343 15.42 26.10 -16.47
C GLY A 343 15.82 24.69 -15.99
N GLY A 344 15.02 24.04 -15.14
CA GLY A 344 15.28 22.68 -14.66
C GLY A 344 15.85 22.62 -13.24
N TYR A 345 16.25 21.43 -12.79
CA TYR A 345 16.70 21.15 -11.43
C TYR A 345 17.89 22.04 -11.04
N GLY A 346 17.69 22.94 -10.07
CA GLY A 346 18.66 23.92 -9.60
C GLY A 346 18.43 24.26 -8.12
N ASP A 347 18.90 25.42 -7.66
CA ASP A 347 18.56 25.92 -6.32
C ASP A 347 17.18 26.62 -6.32
N ALA A 348 16.57 26.74 -5.14
CA ALA A 348 15.35 27.55 -4.96
C ALA A 348 15.56 28.95 -5.53
N PHE A 349 14.53 29.56 -6.13
CA PHE A 349 14.68 30.89 -6.69
C PHE A 349 15.01 31.93 -5.61
N GLU A 350 15.86 32.90 -5.94
CA GLU A 350 16.26 33.98 -5.03
C GLU A 350 15.12 34.95 -4.72
N GLU A 351 15.17 35.58 -3.54
CA GLU A 351 14.20 36.60 -3.12
C GLU A 351 14.05 37.72 -4.17
N GLY A 352 12.80 38.03 -4.52
CA GLY A 352 12.47 39.08 -5.47
C GLY A 352 12.69 38.72 -6.95
N ARG A 353 12.96 37.44 -7.28
CA ARG A 353 13.14 37.00 -8.68
C ARG A 353 11.94 37.41 -9.54
N GLU A 354 12.22 37.89 -10.75
CA GLU A 354 11.19 38.24 -11.73
C GLU A 354 10.83 37.03 -12.61
N PHE A 355 9.53 36.87 -12.86
CA PHE A 355 8.93 35.89 -13.76
C PHE A 355 8.04 36.62 -14.76
N VAL A 356 8.33 36.43 -16.06
CA VAL A 356 7.57 37.06 -17.14
C VAL A 356 6.33 36.21 -17.44
N LEU A 357 5.14 36.75 -17.18
CA LEU A 357 3.88 36.04 -17.41
C LEU A 357 3.76 35.57 -18.88
N PRO A 358 3.24 34.36 -19.14
CA PRO A 358 2.52 33.47 -18.20
C PRO A 358 3.41 32.55 -17.36
N ALA A 359 4.73 32.72 -17.37
CA ALA A 359 5.63 31.90 -16.56
C ALA A 359 5.51 32.22 -15.07
N LEU A 360 5.55 31.17 -14.26
CA LEU A 360 5.62 31.22 -12.79
C LEU A 360 6.66 30.19 -12.29
N PRO A 361 7.02 30.19 -10.99
CA PRO A 361 7.93 29.19 -10.45
C PRO A 361 7.45 27.75 -10.68
N ASP A 362 8.39 26.86 -10.99
CA ASP A 362 8.12 25.42 -11.02
C ASP A 362 8.13 24.87 -9.58
N LEU A 363 7.32 23.85 -9.34
CA LEU A 363 7.17 23.22 -8.04
C LEU A 363 7.79 21.83 -8.04
N TYR A 364 8.54 21.54 -6.98
CA TYR A 364 9.09 20.22 -6.69
C TYR A 364 8.69 19.73 -5.30
N PHE A 365 8.07 18.56 -5.22
CA PHE A 365 7.76 17.95 -3.93
C PHE A 365 7.76 16.43 -3.92
N ASN A 366 7.97 15.88 -2.73
CA ASN A 366 7.87 14.45 -2.42
C ASN A 366 6.91 14.32 -1.25
N SER A 367 5.93 13.44 -1.36
CA SER A 367 4.95 13.17 -0.29
C SER A 367 5.37 11.92 0.48
N LEU A 368 5.74 12.08 1.75
CA LEU A 368 6.17 11.02 2.66
C LEU A 368 4.99 10.24 3.25
N TRP A 369 3.82 10.87 3.30
CA TRP A 369 2.58 10.26 3.75
C TRP A 369 1.42 10.80 2.97
N SER A 370 0.32 10.06 2.98
CA SER A 370 -0.94 10.54 2.45
C SER A 370 -1.48 11.73 3.25
N THR A 371 -2.22 12.60 2.56
CA THR A 371 -2.95 13.70 3.19
C THR A 371 -4.35 13.83 2.60
N ARG A 372 -5.30 14.31 3.41
CA ARG A 372 -6.66 14.60 2.93
C ARG A 372 -6.72 15.84 2.06
N GLU A 373 -5.78 16.76 2.21
CA GLU A 373 -5.70 17.96 1.39
C GLU A 373 -4.28 18.50 1.35
N GLU A 374 -3.76 18.69 0.14
CA GLU A 374 -2.58 19.52 -0.11
C GLU A 374 -2.88 20.56 -1.20
N SER A 375 -2.21 21.69 -1.12
CA SER A 375 -2.40 22.80 -2.04
C SER A 375 -1.14 23.63 -2.16
N PHE A 376 -0.99 24.24 -3.33
CA PHE A 376 0.00 25.27 -3.59
C PHE A 376 -0.76 26.50 -4.06
N ASP A 377 -0.67 27.56 -3.26
CA ASP A 377 -1.56 28.71 -3.38
C ASP A 377 -0.76 29.99 -3.56
N LEU A 378 -1.31 30.94 -4.30
CA LEU A 378 -0.72 32.26 -4.44
C LEU A 378 -1.20 33.15 -3.28
N VAL A 379 -0.26 33.80 -2.59
CA VAL A 379 -0.52 34.69 -1.45
C VAL A 379 0.28 36.00 -1.56
N GLU A 380 -0.14 37.02 -0.81
CA GLU A 380 0.61 38.29 -0.69
C GLU A 380 2.00 38.05 -0.06
N PRO A 381 3.01 38.89 -0.36
CA PRO A 381 4.39 38.65 0.08
C PRO A 381 4.59 38.65 1.60
N ASP A 382 3.72 39.34 2.35
CA ASP A 382 3.75 39.43 3.80
C ASP A 382 2.76 38.47 4.51
N TRP A 383 2.25 37.45 3.81
CA TRP A 383 1.39 36.41 4.40
C TRP A 383 2.11 35.65 5.53
N GLN A 384 1.38 35.36 6.61
CA GLN A 384 1.85 34.59 7.77
C GLN A 384 0.87 33.46 8.11
N PRO A 385 1.32 32.38 8.78
CA PRO A 385 0.42 31.29 9.21
C PRO A 385 -0.81 31.72 10.01
N SER A 386 -0.73 32.85 10.74
CA SER A 386 -1.87 33.43 11.47
C SER A 386 -2.97 33.99 10.57
N ASP A 387 -2.68 34.23 9.29
CA ASP A 387 -3.64 34.69 8.29
C ASP A 387 -4.48 33.51 7.73
N TRP A 388 -4.13 32.27 8.07
CA TRP A 388 -4.83 31.09 7.57
C TRP A 388 -6.28 31.01 8.09
N VAL A 389 -7.22 30.85 7.16
CA VAL A 389 -8.64 30.59 7.45
C VAL A 389 -9.17 29.56 6.44
N TYR A 390 -9.88 28.55 6.93
CA TYR A 390 -10.51 27.53 6.09
C TYR A 390 -12.04 27.69 6.00
N PRO A 391 -12.64 27.59 4.80
CA PRO A 391 -11.96 27.51 3.50
C PRO A 391 -11.31 28.86 3.14
N PRO A 392 -10.18 28.87 2.42
CA PRO A 392 -9.60 30.11 1.93
C PRO A 392 -10.53 30.75 0.88
N VAL A 393 -10.55 32.08 0.85
CA VAL A 393 -11.41 32.86 -0.05
C VAL A 393 -10.54 33.87 -0.80
N PRO A 394 -10.52 33.88 -2.15
CA PRO A 394 -9.77 34.85 -2.93
C PRO A 394 -10.02 36.30 -2.48
N GLY A 395 -8.94 37.06 -2.31
CA GLY A 395 -8.97 38.46 -1.86
C GLY A 395 -9.24 38.66 -0.36
N LYS A 396 -9.22 37.59 0.45
CA LYS A 396 -9.37 37.65 1.92
C LYS A 396 -8.13 37.08 2.59
N ASN A 397 -7.74 37.66 3.72
CA ASN A 397 -6.60 37.21 4.54
C ASN A 397 -5.35 36.94 3.69
N LYS A 398 -5.06 37.87 2.76
CA LYS A 398 -3.87 37.82 1.90
C LYS A 398 -3.78 36.60 0.97
N PHE A 399 -4.89 35.88 0.78
CA PHE A 399 -4.99 34.76 -0.14
C PHE A 399 -5.42 35.25 -1.52
N ILE A 400 -4.61 34.99 -2.55
CA ILE A 400 -4.90 35.41 -3.93
C ILE A 400 -5.73 34.35 -4.64
N GLY A 401 -5.33 33.07 -4.57
CA GLY A 401 -6.06 31.98 -5.21
C GLY A 401 -5.30 30.65 -5.20
N HIS A 402 -6.02 29.55 -5.45
CA HIS A 402 -5.39 28.27 -5.71
C HIS A 402 -4.71 28.29 -7.07
N THR A 403 -3.49 27.78 -7.15
CA THR A 403 -2.79 27.65 -8.42
C THR A 403 -3.34 26.49 -9.25
N VAL A 404 -3.08 26.52 -10.55
CA VAL A 404 -3.37 25.44 -11.48
C VAL A 404 -2.06 24.90 -12.01
N TYR A 405 -1.91 23.58 -12.12
CA TYR A 405 -0.72 22.95 -12.67
C TYR A 405 -1.02 22.22 -13.98
N TYR A 406 -0.01 22.12 -14.84
CA TYR A 406 -0.09 21.35 -16.08
C TYR A 406 0.49 19.95 -15.90
N GLU A 407 -0.26 18.93 -16.31
CA GLU A 407 0.18 17.54 -16.34
C GLU A 407 0.47 17.11 -17.79
N PRO A 408 1.75 17.02 -18.20
CA PRO A 408 2.13 16.68 -19.57
C PRO A 408 1.63 15.30 -20.01
N TRP A 409 1.55 14.30 -19.12
CA TRP A 409 1.19 12.92 -19.49
C TRP A 409 -0.24 12.79 -20.01
N VAL A 410 -1.15 13.65 -19.54
CA VAL A 410 -2.53 13.72 -20.02
C VAL A 410 -2.86 15.04 -20.72
N SER A 411 -1.84 15.88 -20.96
CA SER A 411 -1.94 17.18 -21.63
C SER A 411 -3.11 18.04 -21.10
N SER A 412 -3.25 18.10 -19.78
CA SER A 412 -4.40 18.73 -19.12
C SER A 412 -3.98 19.56 -17.91
N TYR A 413 -4.78 20.57 -17.59
CA TYR A 413 -4.60 21.44 -16.42
C TYR A 413 -5.46 20.95 -15.26
N PHE A 414 -4.89 20.95 -14.07
CA PHE A 414 -5.55 20.52 -12.85
C PHE A 414 -5.46 21.60 -11.77
N PRO A 415 -6.59 22.00 -11.15
CA PRO A 415 -6.57 22.96 -10.07
C PRO A 415 -6.13 22.30 -8.76
N PHE A 416 -5.36 23.02 -7.95
CA PHE A 416 -5.30 22.76 -6.52
C PHE A 416 -6.60 23.20 -5.82
N PRO A 417 -6.91 22.68 -4.61
CA PRO A 417 -6.17 21.66 -3.86
C PRO A 417 -6.38 20.22 -4.36
N ILE A 418 -5.36 19.37 -4.19
CA ILE A 418 -5.48 17.92 -4.37
C ILE A 418 -6.11 17.34 -3.09
N LYS A 419 -7.18 16.54 -3.26
CA LYS A 419 -7.92 15.91 -2.16
C LYS A 419 -7.58 14.43 -2.07
N ASN A 420 -7.44 13.93 -0.85
CA ASN A 420 -7.14 12.52 -0.56
C ASN A 420 -5.94 12.00 -1.35
N LEU A 421 -4.83 12.76 -1.34
CA LEU A 421 -3.59 12.31 -1.94
C LEU A 421 -3.19 10.99 -1.26
N ALA A 422 -3.20 9.91 -2.03
CA ALA A 422 -2.73 8.61 -1.59
C ALA A 422 -1.23 8.67 -1.29
N ARG A 423 -0.74 7.71 -0.50
CA ARG A 423 0.71 7.53 -0.36
C ARG A 423 1.27 7.16 -1.74
N ALA A 424 1.92 8.10 -2.40
CA ALA A 424 2.47 7.94 -3.73
C ALA A 424 3.98 7.85 -3.63
N VAL A 425 4.55 6.86 -4.31
CA VAL A 425 6.00 6.75 -4.46
C VAL A 425 6.42 7.71 -5.56
N GLY A 426 7.42 8.53 -5.27
CA GLY A 426 8.10 9.31 -6.29
C GLY A 426 8.06 10.80 -6.06
N THR A 427 8.51 11.47 -7.10
CA THR A 427 8.80 12.89 -7.10
C THR A 427 7.87 13.59 -8.06
N PHE A 428 7.23 14.64 -7.54
CA PHE A 428 6.34 15.48 -8.31
C PHE A 428 7.09 16.73 -8.75
N TRP A 429 7.14 16.92 -10.07
CA TRP A 429 7.62 18.15 -10.68
C TRP A 429 6.49 18.73 -11.52
N LEU A 430 5.96 19.87 -11.07
CA LEU A 430 4.75 20.48 -11.61
C LEU A 430 5.04 21.91 -12.07
N ALA A 431 4.64 22.24 -13.30
CA ALA A 431 4.68 23.61 -13.80
C ALA A 431 3.37 24.33 -13.45
N ILE A 432 3.49 25.46 -12.74
CA ILE A 432 2.34 26.28 -12.35
C ILE A 432 1.94 27.20 -13.51
N SER A 433 0.64 27.26 -13.79
CA SER A 433 0.03 28.15 -14.78
C SER A 433 -0.27 29.54 -14.19
N ASP A 434 -0.30 30.56 -15.04
CA ASP A 434 -0.83 31.89 -14.72
C ASP A 434 -2.35 31.92 -14.52
N GLU A 435 -3.06 30.81 -14.71
CA GLU A 435 -4.48 30.68 -14.38
C GLU A 435 -4.67 30.23 -12.93
N LEU A 436 -5.59 30.88 -12.23
CA LEU A 436 -6.03 30.49 -10.88
C LEU A 436 -7.30 29.66 -10.96
N ALA A 437 -7.50 28.76 -10.00
CA ALA A 437 -8.64 27.82 -10.02
C ALA A 437 -10.03 28.52 -10.02
N HIS A 438 -10.10 29.79 -9.63
CA HIS A 438 -11.32 30.59 -9.69
C HIS A 438 -11.54 31.31 -11.04
N GLY A 439 -10.70 31.03 -12.05
CA GLY A 439 -10.85 31.47 -13.44
C GLY A 439 -10.22 32.82 -13.78
N GLU A 440 -9.51 33.45 -12.83
CA GLU A 440 -8.76 34.68 -13.09
C GLU A 440 -7.29 34.37 -13.44
N LYS A 441 -6.65 35.30 -14.14
CA LYS A 441 -5.21 35.25 -14.41
C LYS A 441 -4.42 36.00 -13.34
N VAL A 442 -3.24 35.50 -13.04
CA VAL A 442 -2.25 36.21 -12.22
C VAL A 442 -1.91 37.53 -12.89
N SER A 443 -2.08 38.63 -12.16
CA SER A 443 -1.73 39.97 -12.63
C SER A 443 -0.29 40.32 -12.25
N PRO A 444 0.37 41.25 -12.95
CA PRO A 444 1.68 41.74 -12.52
C PRO A 444 1.67 42.24 -11.07
N GLY A 445 2.65 41.83 -10.27
CA GLY A 445 2.68 42.09 -8.84
C GLY A 445 3.74 41.28 -8.10
N GLU A 446 3.83 41.48 -6.78
CA GLU A 446 4.70 40.71 -5.88
C GLU A 446 3.89 39.64 -5.15
N TYR A 447 4.41 38.41 -5.09
CA TYR A 447 3.71 37.26 -4.54
C TYR A 447 4.64 36.27 -3.84
N ARG A 448 4.05 35.33 -3.10
CA ARG A 448 4.67 34.08 -2.64
C ARG A 448 3.78 32.89 -2.99
N ILE A 449 4.39 31.71 -3.07
CA ILE A 449 3.67 30.44 -3.09
C ILE A 449 3.59 29.89 -1.66
N LEU A 450 2.38 29.66 -1.19
CA LEU A 450 2.06 28.94 0.03
C LEU A 450 1.82 27.46 -0.31
N ALA A 451 2.77 26.60 0.06
CA ALA A 451 2.51 25.18 0.16
C ALA A 451 1.83 24.88 1.50
N ARG A 452 0.70 24.17 1.45
CA ARG A 452 0.03 23.66 2.65
C ARG A 452 -0.44 22.21 2.49
N ALA A 453 -0.27 21.41 3.54
CA ALA A 453 -0.80 20.07 3.64
C ALA A 453 -1.45 19.85 5.00
N LEU A 454 -2.62 19.20 5.03
CA LEU A 454 -3.29 18.86 6.27
C LEU A 454 -2.60 17.65 6.91
N ARG A 455 -2.23 17.75 8.19
CA ARG A 455 -1.65 16.62 8.93
C ARG A 455 -2.62 15.44 8.99
N THR A 456 -2.10 14.23 9.14
CA THR A 456 -2.93 13.05 9.40
C THR A 456 -3.75 13.29 10.68
N TYR A 457 -5.06 13.05 10.62
CA TYR A 457 -6.06 13.40 11.65
C TYR A 457 -6.33 14.89 11.91
N GLY A 458 -5.63 15.81 11.25
CA GLY A 458 -5.78 17.26 11.44
C GLY A 458 -7.16 17.82 11.07
N ASP A 459 -7.67 18.77 11.85
CA ASP A 459 -8.89 19.54 11.59
C ASP A 459 -8.61 20.69 10.62
N TYR A 460 -9.37 20.76 9.53
CA TYR A 460 -9.27 21.82 8.53
C TYR A 460 -9.32 23.24 9.13
N LYS A 461 -10.04 23.43 10.25
CA LYS A 461 -10.28 24.75 10.86
C LYS A 461 -9.18 25.21 11.81
N LYS A 462 -8.21 24.35 12.15
CA LYS A 462 -7.13 24.67 13.07
C LYS A 462 -5.85 24.92 12.30
N ALA A 463 -5.27 26.11 12.41
CA ALA A 463 -4.06 26.46 11.66
C ALA A 463 -2.87 25.58 12.04
N GLU A 464 -2.79 25.17 13.31
CA GLU A 464 -1.75 24.29 13.85
C GLU A 464 -1.78 22.85 13.27
N ASP A 465 -2.92 22.43 12.72
CA ASP A 465 -3.11 21.12 12.10
C ASP A 465 -2.64 21.11 10.63
N TRP A 466 -2.25 22.27 10.08
CA TRP A 466 -1.67 22.41 8.75
C TRP A 466 -0.14 22.52 8.81
N GLN A 467 0.52 21.80 7.92
CA GLN A 467 1.93 22.01 7.62
C GLN A 467 2.04 23.11 6.57
N PHE A 468 2.75 24.20 6.89
CA PHE A 468 3.00 25.32 5.98
C PHE A 468 4.46 25.42 5.54
N ARG A 469 4.66 25.74 4.27
CA ARG A 469 5.94 26.18 3.69
C ARG A 469 5.68 27.31 2.72
N LEU A 470 6.52 28.34 2.76
CA LEU A 470 6.40 29.50 1.88
C LEU A 470 7.64 29.57 1.00
N SER A 471 7.45 29.89 -0.27
CA SER A 471 8.55 30.26 -1.17
C SER A 471 9.22 31.56 -0.73
N ASN A 472 10.36 31.89 -1.33
CA ASN A 472 10.83 33.27 -1.41
C ASN A 472 9.80 34.15 -2.14
N SER A 473 9.82 35.46 -1.93
CA SER A 473 8.95 36.35 -2.71
C SER A 473 9.44 36.45 -4.16
N PHE A 474 8.52 36.68 -5.10
CA PHE A 474 8.84 36.86 -6.51
C PHE A 474 7.94 37.92 -7.14
N LYS A 475 8.38 38.47 -8.27
CA LYS A 475 7.63 39.45 -9.06
C LYS A 475 7.09 38.80 -10.33
N ALA A 476 5.78 38.78 -10.51
CA ALA A 476 5.20 38.53 -11.82
C ALA A 476 5.20 39.84 -12.63
N VAL A 477 5.82 39.83 -13.81
CA VAL A 477 5.88 40.99 -14.70
C VAL A 477 5.20 40.66 -16.03
N ALA A 478 4.64 41.68 -16.69
CA ALA A 478 4.05 41.49 -18.00
C ALA A 478 5.15 41.19 -19.04
N ALA A 479 4.83 40.36 -20.05
CA ALA A 479 5.68 40.25 -21.23
C ALA A 479 5.80 41.63 -21.90
N GLU A 480 7.04 42.03 -22.21
CA GLU A 480 7.26 43.21 -23.05
C GLU A 480 6.60 42.96 -24.42
N ALA A 481 5.83 43.95 -24.88
CA ALA A 481 4.96 43.86 -26.06
C ALA A 481 5.72 43.90 -27.39
#